data_AF-A0A392RAS3-F1
#
_entry.id   AF-A0A392RAS3-F1
#
_cell.length_a   1.000
_cell.length_b   1.000
_cell.length_c   1.000
_cell.angle_alpha   90.00
_cell.angle_beta   90.00
_cell.angle_gamma   90.00
#
_symmetry.space_group_name_H-M   'P 1'
#
loop_
_entity.id
_entity.type
_entity.pdbx_description
1 polymer ?
#
loop_
_entity_poly.entity_id
_entity_poly.type
_entity_poly.pdbx_seq_one_letter_code
_entity_poly.pdbx_strand_id
1 'polypeptide(L)' 'MIAIENELMNEIMDLQKTDEEIQEKKKLIEIGKAPEFKLGPDNVLRCNERVCVPDNAELRKTILDEAHKSKLSIHPGT' A
#
# COMPACT_ATOMS: atom_id res chain seq x y z
N MET A 1 -11.31 2.49 -20.43
CA MET A 1 -10.65 1.90 -19.24
C MET A 1 -10.73 2.96 -18.17
N ILE A 2 -11.56 2.77 -17.15
CA ILE A 2 -11.59 3.72 -16.03
C ILE A 2 -10.29 3.45 -15.28
N ALA A 3 -9.33 4.36 -15.40
CA ALA A 3 -8.19 4.38 -14.51
C ALA A 3 -8.76 4.67 -13.13
N ILE A 4 -8.95 3.62 -12.33
CA ILE A 4 -9.22 3.77 -10.91
C ILE A 4 -7.86 4.10 -10.29
N GLU A 5 -7.38 5.33 -10.54
CA GLU A 5 -6.47 5.97 -9.59
C GLU A 5 -7.32 6.22 -8.35
N ASN A 6 -7.36 5.22 -7.47
CA ASN A 6 -8.08 5.31 -6.22
C ASN A 6 -7.38 6.38 -5.38
N GLU A 7 -8.13 7.34 -4.84
CA GLU A 7 -7.62 8.38 -3.93
C GLU A 7 -6.76 7.76 -2.82
N LEU A 8 -7.17 6.57 -2.35
CA LEU A 8 -6.43 5.74 -1.40
C LEU A 8 -5.01 5.36 -1.89
N MET A 9 -4.84 5.02 -3.17
CA MET A 9 -3.51 4.66 -3.70
C MET A 9 -2.59 5.88 -3.78
N ASN A 10 -3.13 7.06 -4.09
CA ASN A 10 -2.37 8.31 -4.06
C ASN A 10 -1.95 8.66 -2.62
N GLU A 11 -2.85 8.50 -1.66
CA GLU A 11 -2.57 8.71 -0.25
C GLU A 11 -1.48 7.75 0.27
N ILE A 12 -1.57 6.45 -0.06
CA ILE A 12 -0.53 5.47 0.26
C ILE A 12 0.81 5.92 -0.35
N MET A 13 0.82 6.29 -1.62
CA MET A 13 2.05 6.71 -2.32
C MET A 13 2.70 7.93 -1.66
N ASP A 14 1.91 8.92 -1.23
CA ASP A 14 2.43 10.12 -0.58
C ASP A 14 2.94 9.83 0.84
N LEU A 15 2.20 9.04 1.62
CA LEU A 15 2.62 8.64 2.96
C LEU A 15 3.88 7.75 2.92
N GLN A 16 4.01 6.89 1.91
CA GLN A 16 5.23 6.10 1.69
C GLN A 16 6.47 6.96 1.41
N LYS A 17 6.32 8.21 0.94
CA LYS A 17 7.45 9.12 0.74
C LYS A 17 7.94 9.70 2.05
N THR A 18 7.07 9.85 3.04
CA THR A 18 7.38 10.45 4.34
C THR A 18 7.70 9.40 5.42
N ASP A 19 7.32 8.14 5.21
CA ASP A 19 7.55 7.05 6.15
C ASP A 19 9.03 6.60 6.18
N GLU A 20 9.67 6.79 7.33
CA GLU A 20 11.10 6.50 7.52
C GLU A 20 11.43 5.02 7.37
N GLU A 21 10.58 4.11 7.88
CA GLU A 21 10.78 2.66 7.81
C GLU A 21 10.71 2.17 6.36
N ILE A 22 9.78 2.71 5.58
CA ILE A 22 9.65 2.42 4.15
C ILE A 22 10.84 2.98 3.38
N GLN A 23 11.35 4.16 3.72
CA GLN A 23 12.58 4.68 3.12
C GLN A 23 13.81 3.82 3.44
N GLU A 24 13.94 3.32 4.68
CA GLU A 24 15.00 2.38 5.03
C GLU A 24 14.90 1.09 4.23
N LYS A 25 13.70 0.53 4.08
CA LYS A 25 13.45 -0.65 3.23
C LYS A 25 13.82 -0.39 1.77
N LYS A 26 13.56 0.81 1.23
CA LYS A 26 14.01 1.19 -0.12
C LYS A 26 15.53 1.14 -0.25
N LYS A 27 16.27 1.66 0.73
CA LYS A 27 17.74 1.56 0.76
C LYS A 27 18.22 0.11 0.85
N LEU A 28 17.51 -0.74 1.62
CA LEU A 28 17.82 -2.17 1.72
C LEU A 28 17.62 -2.92 0.40
N ILE A 29 16.66 -2.50 -0.44
CA ILE A 29 16.47 -3.01 -1.80
C ILE A 29 17.67 -2.65 -2.67
N GLU A 30 18.14 -1.41 -2.63
CA GLU A 30 19.27 -0.94 -3.45
C GLU A 30 20.57 -1.72 -3.16
N ILE A 31 20.78 -2.13 -1.91
CA ILE A 31 21.93 -2.97 -1.51
C ILE A 31 21.68 -4.48 -1.65
N GLY A 32 20.51 -4.89 -2.15
CA GLY A 32 20.17 -6.30 -2.39
C GLY A 32 19.93 -7.13 -1.12
N LYS A 33 19.68 -6.50 0.04
CA LYS A 33 19.43 -7.19 1.32
C LYS A 33 17.96 -7.47 1.61
N ALA A 34 17.05 -7.01 0.75
CA ALA A 34 15.60 -7.10 0.93
C ALA A 34 14.92 -7.69 -0.32
N PRO A 35 15.15 -8.99 -0.65
CA PRO A 35 14.65 -9.60 -1.89
C PRO A 35 13.11 -9.76 -1.93
N GLU A 36 12.46 -9.78 -0.77
CA GLU A 36 11.00 -9.83 -0.63
C GLU A 36 10.33 -8.50 -0.99
N PHE A 37 11.07 -7.39 -0.93
CA PHE A 37 10.60 -6.06 -1.24
C PHE A 37 11.00 -5.65 -2.66
N LYS A 38 10.08 -5.00 -3.37
CA LYS A 38 10.28 -4.49 -4.72
C LYS A 38 9.63 -3.13 -4.87
N LEU A 39 10.25 -2.25 -5.64
CA LEU A 39 9.65 -0.99 -6.05
C LEU A 39 8.83 -1.22 -7.31
N GLY A 40 7.54 -0.86 -7.28
CA GLY A 40 6.67 -0.91 -8.45
C GLY A 40 6.94 0.22 -9.45
N PRO A 41 6.35 0.17 -10.65
CA PRO A 41 6.47 1.23 -11.67
C PRO A 41 5.85 2.56 -11.22
N ASP A 42 4.96 2.50 -10.23
CA ASP A 42 4.30 3.59 -9.53
C ASP A 42 5.14 4.17 -8.37
N ASN A 43 6.41 3.75 -8.20
CA ASN A 43 7.27 4.09 -7.06
C ASN A 43 6.71 3.65 -5.69
N VAL A 44 5.76 2.72 -5.70
CA VAL A 44 5.16 2.14 -4.49
C VAL A 44 5.97 0.92 -4.07
N LEU A 45 6.36 0.88 -2.80
CA LEU A 45 7.00 -0.27 -2.18
C LEU A 45 5.99 -1.42 -2.06
N ARG A 46 6.37 -2.60 -2.54
CA ARG A 46 5.59 -3.83 -2.46
C ARG A 46 6.38 -4.95 -1.80
N CYS A 47 5.76 -5.68 -0.89
CA CYS A 47 6.29 -6.90 -0.29
C CYS A 47 5.52 -8.10 -0.85
N ASN A 48 6.20 -9.03 -1.54
CA ASN A 48 5.56 -10.19 -2.18
C ASN A 48 4.31 -9.80 -3.01
N GLU A 49 4.45 -8.80 -3.87
CA GLU A 49 3.40 -8.24 -4.74
C GLU A 49 2.28 -7.45 -4.03
N ARG A 50 2.30 -7.36 -2.70
CA ARG A 50 1.33 -6.57 -1.91
C ARG A 50 1.89 -5.20 -1.60
N VAL A 51 1.05 -4.17 -1.67
CA VAL A 51 1.42 -2.78 -1.33
C VAL A 51 1.77 -2.68 0.15
N CYS A 52 2.92 -2.09 0.48
CA CYS A 52 3.28 -1.76 1.85
C CYS A 52 2.44 -0.57 2.31
N VAL A 53 1.59 -0.75 3.32
CA VAL A 53 0.79 0.34 3.86
C VAL A 53 1.55 0.93 5.07
N PRO A 54 1.88 2.24 5.08
CA PRO A 54 2.49 2.88 6.24
C PRO A 54 1.54 2.84 7.45
N ASP A 55 2.08 2.86 8.67
CA ASP A 55 1.27 2.76 9.89
C ASP A 55 0.55 4.09 10.19
N ASN A 56 -0.56 4.30 9.49
CA ASN A 56 -1.44 5.45 9.65
C ASN A 56 -2.86 4.97 9.99
N ALA A 57 -3.41 5.46 11.11
CA ALA A 57 -4.72 5.05 11.60
C ALA A 57 -5.87 5.47 10.68
N GLU A 58 -5.77 6.65 10.04
CA GLU A 58 -6.75 7.13 9.07
C GLU A 58 -6.72 6.27 7.81
N LEU A 59 -5.53 5.96 7.31
CA LEU A 59 -5.35 5.10 6.14
C LEU A 59 -5.91 3.69 6.37
N ARG A 60 -5.65 3.10 7.54
CA ARG A 60 -6.24 1.82 7.95
C ARG A 60 -7.76 1.88 7.97
N LYS A 61 -8.35 2.97 8.45
CA LYS A 61 -9.79 3.17 8.45
C LYS A 61 -10.34 3.29 7.03
N THR A 62 -9.71 4.08 6.17
CA THR A 62 -10.11 4.23 4.76
C THR A 62 -10.07 2.89 4.03
N ILE A 63 -9.01 2.10 4.23
CA ILE A 63 -8.91 0.74 3.65
C ILE A 63 -10.06 -0.16 4.11
N LEU A 64 -10.41 -0.14 5.40
CA LEU A 64 -11.51 -0.94 5.94
C LEU A 64 -12.86 -0.47 5.41
N ASP A 65 -13.09 0.85 5.35
CA ASP A 65 -14.32 1.43 4.83
C ASP A 65 -14.51 1.10 3.34
N GLU A 66 -13.45 1.20 2.54
CA GLU A 66 -13.47 0.80 1.13
C GLU A 66 -13.71 -0.71 0.96
N ALA A 67 -13.09 -1.55 1.79
CA ALA A 67 -13.31 -2.99 1.78
C ALA A 67 -14.76 -3.37 2.14
N HIS A 68 -15.38 -2.66 3.08
CA HIS A 68 -16.77 -2.85 3.48
C HIS A 68 -17.76 -2.39 2.39
N LYS A 69 -17.46 -1.28 1.69
CA LYS A 69 -18.29 -0.74 0.60
C LYS A 69 -18.14 -1.50 -0.72
N SER A 70 -17.08 -2.29 -0.86
CA SER A 70 -16.83 -3.05 -2.08
C SER A 70 -18.00 -3.99 -2.41
N LYS A 71 -18.48 -3.94 -3.66
CA LYS A 71 -19.54 -4.83 -4.16
C LYS A 71 -19.17 -6.32 -4.10
N LEU A 72 -17.90 -6.63 -3.86
CA LEU A 72 -17.37 -7.99 -3.70
C LEU A 72 -17.14 -8.36 -2.23
N SER A 73 -17.62 -7.54 -1.28
CA SER A 73 -17.55 -7.86 0.14
C SER A 73 -18.40 -9.09 0.46
N ILE A 74 -17.76 -10.17 0.91
CA ILE A 74 -18.43 -11.37 1.41
C ILE A 74 -18.52 -11.24 2.93
N HIS A 75 -19.74 -11.17 3.47
CA HIS A 75 -19.98 -11.20 4.91
C HIS A 75 -20.25 -12.64 5.36
N PRO A 76 -19.27 -13.34 5.97
CA PRO A 76 -19.45 -14.74 6.41
C PRO A 76 -20.34 -14.88 7.66
N GLY A 77 -20.92 -13.79 8.16
CA GLY A 77 -21.70 -13.73 9.39
C GLY A 77 -23.10 -13.12 9.25
N THR A 78 -23.67 -13.10 8.04
CA THR A 78 -25.11 -12.87 7.85
C THR A 78 -25.85 -14.20 7.87
#